data_AF-A0A1V4HL63-F1
#
_entry.id   AF-A0A1V4HL63-F1
#
_cell.length_a   1.000
_cell.length_b   1.000
_cell.length_c   1.000
_cell.angle_alpha   90.00
_cell.angle_beta   90.00
_cell.angle_gamma   90.00
#
_symmetry.space_group_name_H-M   'P 1'
#
loop_
_entity.id
_entity.type
_entity.pdbx_description
1 polymer ?
#
loop_
_entity_poly.entity_id
_entity_poly.type
_entity_poly.pdbx_seq_one_letter_code
_entity_poly.pdbx_strand_id
1 'polypeptide(L)' 'MVTAEESYTDQVTPVVKAEDEDGDLIDIRVLADHTPNAQTAVTTIANRTTGTYEYQGELINDAGKAINGRIVVKVNP' A
#
# COMPACT_ATOMS: atom_id res chain seq x y z
N MET A 1 7.96 23.52 8.36
CA MET A 1 7.98 22.48 7.31
C MET A 1 7.49 21.22 7.99
N VAL A 2 6.35 20.70 7.58
CA VAL A 2 5.73 19.52 8.21
C VAL A 2 6.54 18.31 7.76
N THR A 3 7.30 17.71 8.66
CA THR A 3 7.99 16.44 8.45
C THR A 3 6.93 15.35 8.45
N ALA A 4 6.69 14.72 7.30
CA ALA A 4 5.73 13.62 7.15
C ALA A 4 6.27 12.29 7.75
N GLU A 5 6.82 12.38 8.96
CA GLU A 5 7.13 11.23 9.82
C GLU A 5 6.24 11.28 11.06
N GLU A 6 5.00 11.76 10.92
CA GLU A 6 3.99 11.50 11.92
C GLU A 6 3.85 9.98 12.01
N SER A 7 4.34 9.45 13.14
CA SER A 7 4.31 8.05 13.52
C SER A 7 2.92 7.48 13.30
N TYR A 8 2.74 6.75 12.19
CA TYR A 8 1.60 5.86 12.00
C TYR A 8 1.65 4.67 12.98
N THR A 9 2.61 4.64 13.91
CA THR A 9 2.91 3.53 14.82
C THR A 9 2.40 3.75 16.23
N ASP A 10 1.94 4.96 16.59
CA ASP A 10 1.48 5.24 17.96
C ASP A 10 0.03 4.78 18.21
N GLN A 11 -0.67 4.41 17.14
CA GLN A 11 -1.89 3.61 17.23
C GLN A 11 -1.73 2.35 16.39
N VAL A 12 -2.04 1.24 17.04
CA VAL A 12 -2.33 -0.14 16.61
C VAL A 12 -3.09 -0.40 15.31
N THR A 13 -3.24 0.60 14.45
CA THR A 13 -4.25 0.56 13.41
C THR A 13 -3.67 -0.10 12.19
N PRO A 14 -4.23 -1.23 11.71
CA PRO A 14 -3.69 -1.86 10.54
C PRO A 14 -3.78 -0.91 9.35
N VAL A 15 -2.71 -0.83 8.56
CA VAL A 15 -2.66 -0.01 7.36
C VAL A 15 -2.20 -0.81 6.17
N VAL A 16 -2.78 -0.53 5.02
CA VAL A 16 -2.21 -0.92 3.72
C VAL A 16 -1.56 0.29 3.08
N LYS A 17 -0.38 0.09 2.47
CA LYS A 17 0.28 1.05 1.59
C LYS A 17 0.40 0.44 0.21
N ALA A 18 0.18 1.24 -0.83
CA ALA A 18 0.48 0.89 -2.21
C ALA A 18 1.51 1.87 -2.75
N GLU A 19 2.58 1.34 -3.34
CA GLU A 19 3.69 2.11 -3.91
C GLU A 19 3.88 1.74 -5.39
N ASP A 20 4.39 2.69 -6.19
CA ASP A 20 4.72 2.47 -7.60
C ASP A 20 6.19 2.03 -7.80
N GLU A 21 6.62 1.98 -9.06
CA GLU A 21 7.96 1.55 -9.45
C GLU A 21 9.10 2.39 -8.84
N ASP A 22 8.83 3.67 -8.57
CA ASP A 22 9.78 4.64 -8.01
C ASP A 22 9.78 4.63 -6.47
N GLY A 23 8.86 3.87 -5.87
CA GLY A 23 8.65 3.83 -4.42
C GLY A 23 7.76 4.97 -3.92
N ASP A 24 7.08 5.68 -4.82
CA ASP A 24 6.18 6.75 -4.43
C ASP A 24 4.86 6.17 -3.90
N LEU A 25 4.39 6.70 -2.78
CA LEU A 25 3.14 6.27 -2.15
C LEU A 25 1.93 6.68 -3.02
N ILE A 26 1.24 5.68 -3.56
CA ILE A 26 0.02 5.85 -4.37
C ILE A 26 -1.21 5.96 -3.47
N ASP A 27 -1.26 5.15 -2.40
CA ASP A 27 -2.44 5.02 -1.55
C ASP A 27 -2.03 4.53 -0.16
N ILE A 28 -2.70 5.04 0.87
CA ILE A 28 -2.59 4.55 2.24
C ILE A 28 -3.97 4.49 2.86
N ARG A 29 -4.30 3.35 3.48
CA ARG A 29 -5.60 3.19 4.12
C ARG A 29 -5.50 2.51 5.46
N VAL A 30 -6.24 3.08 6.39
CA VAL A 30 -6.53 2.48 7.68
C VAL A 30 -7.58 1.38 7.51
N LEU A 31 -7.33 0.22 8.09
CA LEU A 31 -8.24 -0.92 8.13
C LEU A 31 -8.76 -1.11 9.55
N ALA A 32 -9.94 -1.73 9.68
CA ALA A 32 -10.41 -2.20 10.98
C ALA A 32 -9.52 -3.36 11.45
N ASP A 33 -9.18 -3.39 12.74
CA ASP A 33 -8.38 -4.49 13.29
C ASP A 33 -9.19 -5.78 13.36
N HIS A 34 -8.76 -6.74 12.54
CA HIS A 34 -9.36 -8.07 12.43
C HIS A 34 -8.36 -9.17 12.84
N THR A 35 -7.20 -8.82 13.40
CA THR A 35 -6.11 -9.75 13.73
C THR A 35 -6.59 -10.83 14.72
N PRO A 36 -6.27 -12.12 14.49
CA PRO A 36 -5.37 -12.69 13.48
C PRO A 36 -6.04 -13.08 12.15
N ASN A 37 -7.30 -12.71 11.91
CA ASN A 37 -7.98 -13.01 10.65
C ASN A 37 -7.36 -12.23 9.47
N ALA A 38 -7.51 -12.77 8.27
CA ALA A 38 -7.02 -12.13 7.06
C ALA A 38 -7.67 -10.74 6.85
N GLN A 39 -6.84 -9.78 6.43
CA GLN A 39 -7.26 -8.43 6.06
C GLN A 39 -7.12 -8.25 4.55
N THR A 40 -7.92 -7.36 3.96
CA THR A 40 -7.90 -7.10 2.51
C THR A 40 -8.17 -5.65 2.23
N ALA A 41 -7.53 -5.11 1.20
CA ALA A 41 -7.76 -3.79 0.68
C ALA A 41 -7.61 -3.77 -0.85
N VAL A 42 -8.25 -2.81 -1.51
CA VAL A 42 -8.27 -2.70 -2.98
C VAL A 42 -7.92 -1.30 -3.44
N THR A 43 -6.74 -1.08 -3.99
CA THR A 43 -6.33 0.20 -4.58
C THR A 43 -6.76 0.27 -6.05
N THR A 44 -7.50 1.32 -6.40
CA THR A 44 -7.90 1.59 -7.80
C THR A 44 -6.88 2.52 -8.42
N ILE A 45 -6.24 2.07 -9.51
CA ILE A 45 -5.26 2.85 -10.27
C ILE A 45 -5.86 3.08 -11.66
N ALA A 46 -5.92 4.33 -12.10
CA ALA A 46 -6.54 4.73 -13.35
C ALA A 46 -5.74 5.83 -14.06
N ASN A 47 -6.04 6.08 -15.34
CA ASN A 47 -5.43 7.14 -16.16
C ASN A 47 -3.90 7.05 -16.32
N ARG A 48 -3.32 5.85 -16.18
CA ARG A 48 -1.92 5.60 -16.56
C ARG A 48 -1.80 5.58 -18.09
N THR A 49 -0.72 6.16 -18.61
CA THR A 49 -0.40 6.12 -20.04
C THR A 49 -0.01 4.70 -20.48
N THR A 50 0.05 4.44 -21.78
CA THR A 50 0.61 3.19 -22.31
C THR A 50 2.02 2.96 -21.77
N GLY A 51 2.28 1.79 -21.21
CA GLY A 51 3.54 1.49 -20.53
C GLY A 51 3.50 0.19 -19.72
N THR A 52 4.62 -0.10 -19.06
CA THR A 52 4.75 -1.21 -18.10
C THR A 52 5.04 -0.60 -16.74
N TYR A 53 4.31 -1.03 -15.72
CA TYR A 53 4.34 -0.48 -14.38
C TYR A 53 4.52 -1.58 -13.34
N GLU A 54 5.17 -1.25 -12.23
CA GLU A 54 5.33 -2.15 -11.10
C GLU A 54 4.64 -1.57 -9.87
N TYR A 55 3.93 -2.42 -9.14
CA TYR A 55 3.24 -2.01 -7.92
C TYR A 55 3.59 -2.94 -6.77
N GLN A 56 3.72 -2.38 -5.57
CA GLN A 56 3.95 -3.13 -4.35
C GLN A 56 2.93 -2.74 -3.29
N GLY A 57 2.38 -3.75 -2.61
CA GLY A 57 1.48 -3.58 -1.48
C GLY A 57 2.15 -4.02 -0.17
N GLU A 58 2.01 -3.21 0.86
CA GLU A 58 2.48 -3.48 2.22
C GLU A 58 1.32 -3.42 3.21
N LEU A 59 1.14 -4.48 4.01
CA LEU A 59 0.22 -4.50 5.15
C LEU A 59 1.04 -4.40 6.44
N ILE A 60 0.65 -3.49 7.33
CA ILE A 60 1.25 -3.30 8.66
C ILE A 60 0.15 -3.49 9.69
N ASN A 61 0.35 -4.33 10.70
CA ASN A 61 -0.54 -4.50 11.86
C ASN A 61 0.26 -4.84 13.12
N ASP A 62 -0.42 -5.13 14.23
CA ASP A 62 0.19 -5.55 15.51
C ASP A 62 1.11 -6.77 15.39
N ALA A 63 0.86 -7.66 14.43
CA ALA A 63 1.69 -8.85 14.21
C ALA A 63 2.95 -8.55 13.37
N GLY A 64 3.05 -7.34 12.80
CA GLY A 64 4.20 -6.88 12.02
C GLY A 64 3.84 -6.42 10.60
N LYS A 65 4.83 -6.50 9.70
CA LYS A 65 4.76 -6.04 8.32
C LYS A 65 4.76 -7.24 7.36
N ALA A 66 3.78 -7.30 6.47
CA ALA A 66 3.72 -8.25 5.36
C ALA A 66 3.80 -7.49 4.03
N ILE A 67 4.81 -7.82 3.23
CA ILE A 67 5.02 -7.22 1.90
C ILE A 67 4.70 -8.26 0.84
N ASN A 68 3.88 -7.90 -0.15
CA ASN A 68 3.66 -8.74 -1.31
C ASN A 68 4.77 -8.52 -2.36
N GLY A 69 5.00 -9.53 -3.20
CA GLY A 69 5.89 -9.39 -4.37
C GLY A 69 5.39 -8.28 -5.32
N ARG A 70 6.30 -7.76 -6.16
CA ARG A 70 5.94 -6.75 -7.16
C ARG A 70 4.99 -7.33 -8.19
N ILE A 71 3.92 -6.59 -8.48
CA ILE A 71 2.96 -6.91 -9.52
C ILE A 71 3.31 -6.06 -10.75
N VAL A 72 3.52 -6.71 -11.89
CA VAL A 72 3.82 -6.02 -13.17
C VAL A 72 2.55 -5.88 -13.99
N VAL A 73 2.20 -4.66 -14.38
CA VAL A 73 0.99 -4.34 -15.16
C VAL A 73 1.40 -3.67 -16.47
N LYS A 74 0.87 -4.16 -17.59
CA LYS A 74 1.06 -3.55 -18.91
C LYS A 74 -0.20 -2.85 -19.37
N VAL A 75 -0.13 -1.53 -19.57
CA VAL A 75 -1.19 -0.72 -20.18
C VAL A 75 -0.94 -0.66 -21.67
N ASN A 76 -1.87 -1.20 -22.45
CA ASN A 76 -1.86 -1.14 -23.92
C ASN A 76 -2.70 0.07 -24.39
N PRO A 77 -2.42 0.62 -25.58
CA PRO A 77 -3.22 1.68 -26.18
C PRO A 77 -4.65 1.24 -26.50
#